data_AF-A0A355GT00-F1
#
_entry.id   AF-A0A355GT00-F1
#
_cell.length_a   1.000
_cell.length_b   1.000
_cell.length_c   1.000
_cell.angle_alpha   90.00
_cell.angle_beta   90.00
_cell.angle_gamma   90.00
#
_symmetry.space_group_name_H-M   'P 1'
#
loop_
_entity.id
_entity.type
_entity.pdbx_description
1 polymer ?
#
loop_
_entity_poly.entity_id
_entity_poly.type
_entity_poly.pdbx_seq_one_letter_code
_entity_poly.pdbx_strand_id
1 'polypeptide(L)'
;MKMSREKMEKVTFGCGHEGYIYYMNSKQRSEKEEWAKTEDCPKCCKASRRAENLKKAEQAKKEVGLPDLTGSEAQIKWAETIRADALKQIQLRSDELEKAKKCFESQKDFHSDEEVAMAKSNIEKLQQVHDCAWEMLSTAVDSRFWIDNREWNYGLKNVNTQLKGLVDSYLAFYARKEEKASGIVDKVKEETTLLPQEVQHSGVVEISVSGDTVSARYQKDEDFRQILRYQLGYRWNGDDRCWQRVCDKFSGTAADRAAETINALLTAGFKVICSDNAIRRAAVDATYAVEQKRWVSWRPGSNKFALRWEHGNDALYSSARSLPDAHWDRDNGSIDVPLRNWREVLDFADLNGFSISSGAKEHINAAQEEVIGVVKVKETQKMPSQAEQLDAIMQDSTIPNDLKDD
;
A
#
# COMPACT_ATOMS: atom_id res chain seq x y z
N MET A 1 4.35 25.70 15.89
CA MET A 1 4.85 27.04 16.29
C MET A 1 4.00 28.11 15.64
N LYS A 2 3.17 28.82 16.41
CA LYS A 2 2.46 30.02 15.93
C LYS A 2 3.50 31.13 15.76
N MET A 3 3.89 31.43 14.52
CA MET A 3 4.79 32.55 14.24
C MET A 3 4.08 33.84 14.65
N SER A 4 4.68 34.64 15.54
CA SER A 4 4.09 35.92 15.94
C SER A 4 4.02 36.83 14.72
N ARG A 5 2.83 37.40 14.49
CA ARG A 5 2.57 38.34 13.38
C ARG A 5 3.32 39.68 13.53
N GLU A 6 4.06 39.86 14.63
CA GLU A 6 4.74 41.10 15.03
C GLU A 6 6.10 41.34 14.34
N LYS A 7 6.57 40.43 13.46
CA LYS A 7 7.88 40.55 12.80
C LYS A 7 7.86 40.67 11.28
N MET A 8 6.68 40.81 10.67
CA MET A 8 6.54 41.04 9.23
C MET A 8 5.92 42.41 8.99
N GLU A 9 6.60 43.28 8.26
CA GLU A 9 6.08 44.61 7.93
C GLU A 9 5.86 44.75 6.43
N LYS A 10 4.84 45.53 6.09
CA LYS A 10 4.46 45.83 4.72
C LYS A 10 5.43 46.87 4.16
N VAL A 11 6.03 46.57 3.02
CA VAL A 11 6.95 47.46 2.30
C VAL A 11 6.51 47.62 0.86
N THR A 12 6.90 48.74 0.25
CA THR A 12 6.78 48.93 -1.20
C THR A 12 8.14 48.63 -1.83
N PHE A 13 8.16 47.68 -2.76
CA PHE A 13 9.37 47.31 -3.47
C PHE A 13 9.70 48.30 -4.59
N GLY A 14 10.94 48.30 -5.10
CA GLY A 14 11.38 49.16 -6.20
C GLY A 14 10.54 49.02 -7.47
N CYS A 15 9.94 47.84 -7.69
CA CYS A 15 8.97 47.59 -8.76
C CYS A 15 7.58 48.20 -8.54
N GLY A 16 7.36 48.95 -7.45
CA GLY A 16 6.08 49.57 -7.10
C GLY A 16 5.01 48.65 -6.48
N HIS A 17 5.33 47.36 -6.27
CA HIS A 17 4.41 46.40 -5.66
C HIS A 17 4.58 46.34 -4.15
N GLU A 18 3.46 46.18 -3.44
CA GLU A 18 3.48 45.96 -2.00
C GLU A 18 3.75 44.48 -1.66
N GLY A 19 4.56 44.25 -0.63
CA GLY A 19 4.81 42.93 -0.10
C GLY A 19 5.21 42.97 1.37
N TYR A 20 5.59 41.81 1.92
CA TYR A 20 5.95 41.69 3.32
C TYR A 20 7.39 41.23 3.46
N ILE A 21 8.16 41.91 4.30
CA ILE A 21 9.52 41.50 4.67
C ILE A 21 9.51 41.07 6.13
N TYR A 22 10.19 39.94 6.39
CA TYR A 22 10.42 39.45 7.74
C TYR A 22 11.73 40.00 8.32
N TYR A 23 11.66 40.52 9.54
CA TYR A 23 12.80 41.05 10.28
C TYR A 23 13.15 40.13 11.44
N MET A 24 14.37 39.62 11.47
CA MET A 24 14.84 38.79 12.58
C MET A 24 15.15 39.63 13.82
N ASN A 25 15.69 40.84 13.62
CA ASN A 25 16.02 41.83 14.65
C ASN A 25 15.86 43.26 14.11
N SER A 26 15.83 44.25 15.01
CA SER A 26 15.66 45.68 14.67
C SER A 26 16.82 46.27 13.88
N LYS A 27 18.02 45.73 14.01
CA LYS A 27 19.24 46.22 13.34
C LYS A 27 19.20 46.02 11.82
N GLN A 28 18.49 44.99 11.34
CA GLN A 28 18.32 44.71 9.90
C GLN A 28 17.20 45.50 9.24
N ARG A 29 16.40 46.27 10.00
CA ARG A 29 15.20 46.91 9.46
C ARG A 29 15.54 47.94 8.38
N SER A 30 16.42 48.88 8.69
CA SER A 30 16.80 49.96 7.75
C SER A 30 17.41 49.40 6.47
N GLU A 31 18.32 48.43 6.58
CA GLU A 31 18.99 47.80 5.43
C GLU A 31 17.99 47.06 4.52
N LYS A 32 17.05 46.30 5.11
CA LYS A 32 16.05 45.57 4.33
C LYS A 32 14.98 46.47 3.71
N GLU A 33 14.63 47.59 4.36
CA GLU A 33 13.73 48.58 3.79
C GLU A 33 14.39 49.34 2.62
N GLU A 34 15.68 49.64 2.73
CA GLU A 34 16.45 50.24 1.63
C GLU A 34 16.60 49.26 0.46
N TRP A 35 16.95 48.00 0.73
CA TRP A 35 16.95 46.91 -0.25
C TRP A 35 15.59 46.73 -0.93
N ALA A 36 14.50 46.80 -0.17
CA ALA A 36 13.16 46.69 -0.75
C ALA A 36 12.91 47.78 -1.79
N LYS A 37 13.32 49.03 -1.51
CA LYS A 37 13.13 50.17 -2.42
C LYS A 37 13.96 50.07 -3.69
N THR A 38 15.08 49.36 -3.68
CA THR A 38 15.94 49.19 -4.86
C THR A 38 15.62 47.95 -5.68
N GLU A 39 15.11 46.89 -5.04
CA GLU A 39 14.91 45.59 -5.70
C GLU A 39 13.46 45.32 -6.12
N ASP A 40 13.32 44.45 -7.12
CA ASP A 40 12.04 43.90 -7.52
C ASP A 40 11.46 42.99 -6.45
N CYS A 41 10.14 43.03 -6.26
CA CYS A 41 9.49 42.11 -5.33
C CYS A 41 9.67 40.64 -5.76
N PRO A 42 9.59 39.67 -4.82
CA PRO A 42 9.75 38.24 -5.15
C PRO A 42 8.82 37.72 -6.25
N LYS A 43 7.64 38.32 -6.43
CA LYS A 43 6.72 37.96 -7.52
C LYS A 43 7.25 38.41 -8.88
N CYS A 44 7.71 39.67 -8.98
CA CYS A 44 8.32 40.23 -10.18
C CYS A 44 9.61 39.48 -10.54
N CYS A 45 10.50 39.26 -9.57
CA CYS A 45 11.72 38.47 -9.77
C CYS A 45 11.40 37.05 -10.31
N LYS A 46 10.40 36.36 -9.74
CA LYS A 46 9.94 35.05 -10.25
C LYS A 46 9.37 35.15 -11.67
N ALA A 47 8.64 36.21 -12.00
CA ALA A 47 8.07 36.42 -13.32
C ALA A 47 9.18 36.69 -14.36
N SER A 48 10.13 37.57 -14.06
CA SER A 48 11.30 37.85 -14.90
C SER A 48 12.13 36.59 -15.14
N ARG A 49 12.40 35.81 -14.09
CA ARG A 49 13.12 34.52 -14.21
C ARG A 49 12.36 33.50 -15.06
N ARG A 50 11.02 33.42 -14.93
CA ARG A 50 10.19 32.58 -15.79
C ARG A 50 10.27 33.01 -17.25
N ALA A 51 10.20 34.32 -17.52
CA ALA A 51 10.32 34.87 -18.87
C ALA A 51 11.69 34.60 -19.48
N GLU A 52 12.77 34.75 -18.71
CA GLU A 52 14.13 34.41 -19.13
C GLU A 52 14.28 32.92 -19.41
N ASN A 53 13.79 32.06 -18.53
CA ASN A 53 13.81 30.60 -18.73
C ASN A 53 13.04 30.18 -19.97
N LEU A 54 11.90 30.82 -20.25
CA LEU A 54 11.12 30.59 -21.48
C LEU A 54 11.90 31.01 -22.72
N LYS A 55 12.58 32.17 -22.70
CA LYS A 55 13.45 32.60 -23.81
C LYS A 55 14.59 31.61 -24.05
N LYS A 56 15.24 31.13 -22.99
CA LYS A 56 16.31 30.12 -23.08
C LYS A 56 15.78 28.79 -23.61
N ALA A 57 14.59 28.37 -23.18
CA ALA A 57 13.96 27.15 -23.67
C ALA A 57 13.61 27.24 -25.16
N GLU A 58 13.04 28.37 -25.58
CA GLU A 58 12.72 28.66 -26.98
C GLU A 58 13.98 28.67 -27.86
N GLN A 59 15.07 29.26 -27.38
CA GLN A 59 16.36 29.25 -28.08
C GLN A 59 16.92 27.83 -28.19
N ALA A 60 16.98 27.08 -27.10
CA ALA A 60 17.50 25.71 -27.10
C ALA A 60 16.68 24.77 -28.00
N LYS A 61 15.36 24.94 -28.00
CA LYS A 61 14.44 24.25 -28.92
C LYS A 61 14.78 24.54 -30.38
N LYS A 62 15.06 25.80 -30.73
CA LYS A 62 15.44 26.20 -32.10
C LYS A 62 16.80 25.67 -32.50
N GLU A 63 17.79 25.75 -31.62
CA GLU A 63 19.16 25.29 -31.88
C GLU A 63 19.23 23.79 -32.15
N VAL A 64 18.43 23.00 -31.43
CA VAL A 64 18.42 21.53 -31.54
C VAL A 64 17.32 21.01 -32.46
N GLY A 65 16.37 21.86 -32.87
CA GLY A 65 15.28 21.49 -33.77
C GLY A 65 14.23 20.59 -33.12
N LEU A 66 13.92 20.79 -31.83
CA LEU A 66 12.95 19.96 -31.10
C LEU A 66 11.50 20.25 -31.53
N PRO A 67 10.63 19.22 -31.61
CA PRO A 67 9.24 19.39 -32.05
C PRO A 67 8.40 20.20 -31.07
N ASP A 68 7.28 20.74 -31.53
CA ASP A 68 6.30 21.41 -30.67
C ASP A 68 5.63 20.43 -29.70
N LEU A 69 5.42 20.89 -28.45
CA LEU A 69 4.67 20.12 -27.46
C LEU A 69 3.16 20.32 -27.64
N THR A 70 2.41 19.28 -27.32
CA THR A 70 0.94 19.22 -27.32
C THR A 70 0.43 19.36 -25.89
N GLY A 71 -0.68 20.11 -25.71
CA GLY A 71 -1.28 20.36 -24.40
C GLY A 71 -1.92 21.75 -24.30
N SER A 72 -2.31 22.15 -23.08
CA SER A 72 -2.75 23.54 -22.85
C SER A 72 -1.58 24.52 -22.93
N GLU A 73 -1.84 25.77 -23.31
CA GLU A 73 -0.81 26.80 -23.46
C GLU A 73 0.06 26.98 -22.19
N ALA A 74 -0.57 26.96 -21.02
CA ALA A 74 0.14 27.06 -19.74
C ALA A 74 1.03 25.83 -19.47
N GLN A 75 0.57 24.63 -19.83
CA GLN A 75 1.36 23.40 -19.70
C GLN A 75 2.50 23.37 -20.70
N ILE A 76 2.29 23.77 -21.95
CA ILE A 76 3.33 23.83 -22.97
C ILE A 76 4.46 24.75 -22.51
N LYS A 77 4.14 25.98 -22.10
CA LYS A 77 5.14 26.94 -21.59
C LYS A 77 5.96 26.37 -20.45
N TRP A 78 5.32 25.70 -19.48
CA TRP A 78 6.04 25.09 -18.37
C TRP A 78 6.86 23.85 -18.79
N ALA A 79 6.27 22.95 -19.58
CA ALA A 79 6.92 21.75 -20.07
C ALA A 79 8.15 22.06 -20.93
N GLU A 80 8.11 23.11 -21.75
CA GLU A 80 9.27 23.55 -22.54
C GLU A 80 10.45 23.94 -21.64
N THR A 81 10.20 24.60 -20.51
CA THR A 81 11.28 24.91 -19.55
C THR A 81 11.89 23.66 -18.92
N ILE A 82 11.06 22.65 -18.64
CA ILE A 82 11.51 21.36 -18.10
C ILE A 82 12.30 20.59 -19.17
N ARG A 83 11.81 20.55 -20.41
CA ARG A 83 12.46 19.90 -21.55
C ARG A 83 13.81 20.53 -21.86
N ALA A 84 13.92 21.86 -21.79
CA ALA A 84 15.19 22.56 -21.97
C ALA A 84 16.22 22.24 -20.87
N ASP A 85 15.77 22.06 -19.62
CA ASP A 85 16.67 21.61 -18.55
C ASP A 85 17.08 20.14 -18.73
N ALA A 86 16.19 19.26 -19.19
CA ALA A 86 16.53 17.88 -19.54
C ALA A 86 17.56 17.82 -20.69
N LEU A 87 17.39 18.65 -21.71
CA LEU A 87 18.33 18.76 -22.84
C LEU A 87 19.74 19.11 -22.36
N LYS A 88 19.89 20.12 -21.48
CA LYS A 88 21.21 20.46 -20.90
C LYS A 88 21.84 19.28 -20.19
N GLN A 89 21.04 18.53 -19.42
CA GLN A 89 21.52 17.35 -18.70
C GLN A 89 21.94 16.22 -19.65
N ILE A 90 21.26 16.06 -20.77
CA ILE A 90 21.62 15.07 -21.80
C ILE A 90 22.91 15.49 -22.52
N GLN A 91 23.06 16.77 -22.86
CA GLN A 91 24.28 17.31 -23.48
C GLN A 91 25.51 17.15 -22.57
N LEU A 92 25.40 17.48 -21.28
CA LEU A 92 26.48 17.25 -20.32
C LEU A 92 26.94 15.79 -20.28
N ARG A 93 25.99 14.85 -20.40
CA ARG A 93 26.31 13.41 -20.44
C ARG A 93 26.91 12.96 -21.76
N SER A 94 26.59 13.61 -22.88
CA SER A 94 27.30 13.40 -24.15
C SER A 94 28.80 13.62 -23.93
N ASP A 95 29.16 14.74 -23.30
CA ASP A 95 30.55 15.11 -23.05
C ASP A 95 31.24 14.16 -22.06
N GLU A 96 30.54 13.73 -21.00
CA GLU A 96 31.06 12.76 -20.02
C GLU A 96 31.28 11.38 -20.64
N LEU A 97 30.33 10.92 -21.47
CA LEU A 97 30.43 9.64 -22.17
C LEU A 97 31.58 9.65 -23.17
N GLU A 98 31.77 10.75 -23.90
CA GLU A 98 32.92 10.90 -24.80
C GLU A 98 34.25 10.89 -24.04
N LYS A 99 34.33 11.56 -22.89
CA LYS A 99 35.51 11.52 -22.01
C LYS A 99 35.77 10.11 -21.48
N ALA A 100 34.73 9.40 -21.05
CA ALA A 100 34.84 8.02 -20.57
C ALA A 100 35.34 7.08 -21.66
N LYS A 101 34.83 7.20 -22.89
CA LYS A 101 35.31 6.43 -24.05
C LYS A 101 36.79 6.70 -24.35
N LYS A 102 37.21 7.97 -24.35
CA LYS A 102 38.62 8.34 -24.56
C LYS A 102 39.53 7.79 -23.45
N CYS A 103 39.10 7.90 -22.19
CA CYS A 103 39.82 7.35 -21.04
C CYS A 103 39.99 5.83 -21.17
N PHE A 104 38.90 5.11 -21.46
CA PHE A 104 38.92 3.68 -21.70
C PHE A 104 39.89 3.29 -22.82
N GLU A 105 39.81 3.94 -23.97
CA GLU A 105 40.67 3.63 -25.12
C GLU A 105 42.16 3.82 -24.80
N SER A 106 42.51 4.85 -24.02
CA SER A 106 43.90 5.12 -23.62
C SER A 106 44.46 4.18 -22.55
N GLN A 107 43.58 3.51 -21.78
CA GLN A 107 43.97 2.72 -20.60
C GLN A 107 43.77 1.23 -20.79
N LYS A 108 42.96 0.79 -21.77
CA LYS A 108 42.56 -0.61 -21.95
C LYS A 108 43.75 -1.59 -22.03
N ASP A 109 44.89 -1.18 -22.59
CA ASP A 109 46.06 -2.04 -22.76
C ASP A 109 46.85 -2.28 -21.46
N PHE A 110 46.53 -1.53 -20.39
CA PHE A 110 47.12 -1.68 -19.06
C PHE A 110 46.25 -2.49 -18.08
N HIS A 111 45.11 -2.99 -18.55
CA HIS A 111 44.14 -3.74 -17.76
C HIS A 111 44.02 -5.18 -18.25
N SER A 112 43.50 -6.05 -17.39
CA SER A 112 43.16 -7.42 -17.77
C SER A 112 41.98 -7.45 -18.75
N ASP A 113 41.89 -8.51 -19.56
CA ASP A 113 40.77 -8.70 -20.51
C ASP A 113 39.40 -8.65 -19.83
N GLU A 114 39.29 -9.14 -18.59
CA GLU A 114 38.05 -9.10 -17.79
C GLU A 114 37.66 -7.66 -17.40
N GLU A 115 38.62 -6.85 -16.96
CA GLU A 115 38.39 -5.44 -16.63
C GLU A 115 38.01 -4.63 -17.87
N VAL A 116 38.67 -4.89 -19.01
CA VAL A 116 38.36 -4.26 -20.30
C VAL A 116 36.94 -4.62 -20.75
N ALA A 117 36.56 -5.89 -20.68
CA ALA A 117 35.21 -6.35 -21.03
C ALA A 117 34.14 -5.70 -20.14
N MET A 118 34.40 -5.59 -18.84
CA MET A 118 33.48 -4.96 -17.89
C MET A 118 33.32 -3.46 -18.15
N ALA A 119 34.43 -2.73 -18.36
CA ALA A 119 34.39 -1.31 -18.65
C ALA A 119 33.69 -1.02 -19.99
N LYS A 120 33.95 -1.84 -21.02
CA LYS A 120 33.25 -1.76 -22.31
C LYS A 120 31.74 -1.96 -22.15
N SER A 121 31.32 -3.00 -21.41
CA SER A 121 29.89 -3.25 -21.13
C SER A 121 29.22 -2.08 -20.40
N ASN A 122 29.94 -1.43 -19.46
CA ASN A 122 29.41 -0.27 -18.76
C ASN A 122 29.26 0.96 -19.68
N ILE A 123 30.22 1.20 -20.56
CA ILE A 123 30.14 2.27 -21.57
C ILE A 123 28.97 2.02 -22.54
N GLU A 124 28.78 0.78 -22.99
CA GLU A 124 27.67 0.39 -23.87
C GLU A 124 26.31 0.66 -23.20
N LYS A 125 26.15 0.31 -21.91
CA LYS A 125 24.93 0.61 -21.14
C LYS A 125 24.67 2.12 -21.03
N LEU A 126 25.71 2.91 -20.79
CA LEU A 126 25.59 4.38 -20.73
C LEU A 126 25.21 4.97 -22.10
N GLN A 127 25.81 4.45 -23.18
CA GLN A 127 25.46 4.84 -24.54
C GLN A 127 24.00 4.53 -24.86
N GLN A 128 23.53 3.34 -24.52
CA GLN A 128 22.14 2.95 -24.77
C GLN A 128 21.15 3.91 -24.09
N VAL A 129 21.38 4.25 -22.81
CA VAL A 129 20.52 5.21 -22.09
C VAL A 129 20.60 6.60 -22.73
N HIS A 130 21.77 7.01 -23.20
CA HIS A 130 21.99 8.29 -23.87
C HIS A 130 21.26 8.37 -25.22
N ASP A 131 21.33 7.32 -26.03
CA ASP A 131 20.63 7.23 -27.32
C ASP A 131 19.10 7.30 -27.13
N CYS A 132 18.56 6.53 -26.19
CA CYS A 132 17.14 6.58 -25.85
C CYS A 132 16.72 7.96 -25.32
N ALA A 133 17.59 8.67 -24.61
CA ALA A 133 17.29 10.02 -24.15
C ALA A 133 17.19 11.05 -25.29
N TRP A 134 18.03 10.91 -26.32
CA TRP A 134 17.96 11.74 -27.52
C TRP A 134 16.71 11.44 -28.35
N GLU A 135 16.35 10.17 -28.46
CA GLU A 135 15.08 9.76 -29.08
C GLU A 135 13.90 10.38 -28.33
N MET A 136 13.86 10.22 -27.01
CA MET A 136 12.83 10.81 -26.15
C MET A 136 12.67 12.32 -26.37
N LEU A 137 13.76 13.09 -26.49
CA LEU A 137 13.67 14.52 -26.78
C LEU A 137 12.94 14.81 -28.11
N SER A 138 13.12 13.94 -29.09
CA SER A 138 12.62 14.08 -30.45
C SER A 138 11.18 13.55 -30.63
N THR A 139 10.72 12.65 -29.76
CA THR A 139 9.42 11.98 -29.90
C THR A 139 8.44 12.35 -28.78
N ALA A 140 8.94 12.76 -27.60
CA ALA A 140 8.11 13.05 -26.44
C ALA A 140 7.40 14.41 -26.55
N VAL A 141 6.37 14.47 -27.40
CA VAL A 141 5.60 15.69 -27.69
C VAL A 141 4.51 16.01 -26.67
N ASP A 142 4.18 15.12 -25.73
CA ASP A 142 3.13 15.38 -24.74
C ASP A 142 3.64 16.29 -23.60
N SER A 143 3.09 17.51 -23.45
CA SER A 143 3.53 18.44 -22.39
C SER A 143 3.37 17.85 -20.98
N ARG A 144 2.37 16.97 -20.82
CA ARG A 144 2.08 16.29 -19.56
C ARG A 144 3.18 15.32 -19.15
N PHE A 145 3.80 14.62 -20.11
CA PHE A 145 4.92 13.71 -19.83
C PHE A 145 6.04 14.44 -19.10
N TRP A 146 6.48 15.58 -19.63
CA TRP A 146 7.55 16.40 -19.03
C TRP A 146 7.18 16.92 -17.64
N ILE A 147 5.93 17.39 -17.47
CA ILE A 147 5.45 17.91 -16.18
C ILE A 147 5.39 16.81 -15.11
N ASP A 148 4.83 15.65 -15.45
CA ASP A 148 4.63 14.55 -14.50
C ASP A 148 5.97 13.90 -14.10
N ASN A 149 6.98 13.94 -15.00
CA ASN A 149 8.31 13.36 -14.78
C ASN A 149 9.41 14.37 -14.41
N ARG A 150 9.04 15.62 -14.10
CA ARG A 150 9.99 16.72 -13.82
C ARG A 150 10.93 16.47 -12.64
N GLU A 151 10.56 15.61 -11.69
CA GLU A 151 11.38 15.33 -10.49
C GLU A 151 12.71 14.65 -10.87
N TRP A 152 12.74 13.92 -12.00
CA TRP A 152 13.99 13.38 -12.53
C TRP A 152 15.00 14.47 -12.93
N ASN A 153 14.54 15.69 -13.24
CA ASN A 153 15.42 16.83 -13.55
C ASN A 153 15.99 17.52 -12.31
N TYR A 154 15.38 17.35 -11.13
CA TYR A 154 15.77 18.09 -9.93
C TYR A 154 15.83 17.13 -8.73
N GLY A 155 17.03 16.72 -8.31
CA GLY A 155 17.21 16.26 -6.92
C GLY A 155 17.75 14.86 -6.63
N LEU A 156 18.49 14.20 -7.53
CA LEU A 156 19.27 13.01 -7.13
C LEU A 156 20.77 13.30 -7.10
N LYS A 157 21.46 12.68 -6.13
CA LYS A 157 22.93 12.74 -5.98
C LYS A 157 23.67 12.03 -7.13
N ASN A 158 23.00 11.12 -7.84
CA ASN A 158 23.56 10.39 -8.98
C ASN A 158 22.83 10.76 -10.27
N VAL A 159 23.55 11.49 -11.11
CA VAL A 159 23.07 12.05 -12.38
C VAL A 159 22.77 10.94 -13.41
N ASN A 160 23.42 9.78 -13.37
CA ASN A 160 23.10 8.66 -14.26
C ASN A 160 21.76 8.00 -13.91
N THR A 161 21.48 7.87 -12.61
CA THR A 161 20.17 7.36 -12.13
C THR A 161 19.02 8.28 -12.57
N GLN A 162 19.25 9.59 -12.65
CA GLN A 162 18.25 10.56 -13.12
C GLN A 162 17.87 10.35 -14.58
N LEU A 163 18.86 10.27 -15.48
CA LEU A 163 18.56 10.11 -16.90
C LEU A 163 17.87 8.78 -17.16
N LYS A 164 18.41 7.72 -16.55
CA LYS A 164 17.84 6.38 -16.67
C LYS A 164 16.38 6.38 -16.20
N GLY A 165 16.07 6.97 -15.05
CA GLY A 165 14.69 7.05 -14.55
C GLY A 165 13.75 7.83 -15.49
N LEU A 166 14.24 8.92 -16.09
CA LEU A 166 13.47 9.69 -17.07
C LEU A 166 13.22 8.89 -18.37
N VAL A 167 14.23 8.20 -18.89
CA VAL A 167 14.13 7.32 -20.07
C VAL A 167 13.21 6.14 -19.80
N ASP A 168 13.35 5.47 -18.65
CA ASP A 168 12.46 4.37 -18.24
C ASP A 168 11.00 4.83 -18.18
N SER A 169 10.77 6.06 -17.69
CA SER A 169 9.44 6.67 -17.66
C SER A 169 8.90 6.98 -19.06
N TYR A 170 9.75 7.42 -19.99
CA TYR A 170 9.40 7.63 -21.41
C TYR A 170 8.98 6.32 -22.07
N LEU A 171 9.81 5.28 -21.98
CA LEU A 171 9.53 3.97 -22.57
C LEU A 171 8.20 3.40 -22.06
N ALA A 172 7.96 3.45 -20.74
CA ALA A 172 6.70 2.99 -20.16
C ALA A 172 5.49 3.85 -20.57
N PHE A 173 5.66 5.17 -20.75
CA PHE A 173 4.58 6.05 -21.19
C PHE A 173 4.17 5.78 -22.64
N TYR A 174 5.15 5.65 -23.55
CA TYR A 174 4.88 5.46 -24.97
C TYR A 174 4.49 4.03 -25.34
N ALA A 175 5.02 3.00 -24.67
CA ALA A 175 4.55 1.62 -24.84
C ALA A 175 3.03 1.51 -24.56
N ARG A 176 2.56 2.11 -23.46
CA ARG A 176 1.12 2.19 -23.15
C ARG A 176 0.30 2.98 -24.16
N LYS A 177 0.92 3.93 -24.86
CA LYS A 177 0.26 4.76 -25.88
C LYS A 177 0.14 4.00 -27.19
N GLU A 178 1.19 3.28 -27.59
CA GLU A 178 1.19 2.39 -28.75
C GLU A 178 0.23 1.20 -28.57
N GLU A 179 0.22 0.59 -27.39
CA GLU A 179 -0.76 -0.45 -27.05
C GLU A 179 -2.19 0.05 -27.21
N LYS A 180 -2.49 1.26 -26.71
CA LYS A 180 -3.81 1.90 -26.91
C LYS A 180 -4.10 2.24 -28.38
N ALA A 181 -3.11 2.72 -29.12
CA ALA A 181 -3.27 3.12 -30.53
C ALA A 181 -3.42 1.92 -31.48
N SER A 182 -2.87 0.75 -31.13
CA SER A 182 -2.93 -0.49 -31.93
C SER A 182 -4.32 -1.13 -32.00
N GLY A 183 -5.29 -0.66 -31.21
CA GLY A 183 -6.65 -1.22 -31.16
C GLY A 183 -6.75 -2.63 -30.56
N ILE A 184 -5.62 -3.29 -30.25
CA ILE A 184 -5.56 -4.59 -29.55
C ILE A 184 -6.21 -4.43 -28.16
N VAL A 185 -5.92 -3.32 -27.50
CA VAL A 185 -6.50 -2.97 -26.19
C VAL A 185 -8.01 -2.77 -26.29
N ASP A 186 -8.55 -2.17 -27.36
CA ASP A 186 -9.99 -1.90 -27.45
C ASP A 186 -10.80 -3.17 -27.79
N LYS A 187 -10.28 -4.07 -28.63
CA LYS A 187 -10.89 -5.40 -28.86
C LYS A 187 -10.83 -6.31 -27.63
N VAL A 188 -9.70 -6.33 -26.91
CA VAL A 188 -9.58 -7.05 -25.64
C VAL A 188 -10.46 -6.43 -24.56
N LYS A 189 -10.60 -5.09 -24.53
CA LYS A 189 -11.49 -4.38 -23.61
C LYS A 189 -12.95 -4.72 -23.86
N GLU A 190 -13.41 -4.81 -25.10
CA GLU A 190 -14.80 -5.20 -25.39
C GLU A 190 -15.10 -6.63 -24.92
N GLU A 191 -14.19 -7.60 -25.15
CA GLU A 191 -14.37 -8.99 -24.68
C GLU A 191 -14.21 -9.18 -23.16
N THR A 192 -13.53 -8.26 -22.47
CA THR A 192 -13.26 -8.34 -21.03
C THR A 192 -14.13 -7.37 -20.21
N THR A 193 -14.99 -6.58 -20.84
CA THR A 193 -15.92 -5.67 -20.17
C THR A 193 -17.24 -6.37 -19.87
N LEU A 194 -17.62 -6.37 -18.59
CA LEU A 194 -18.92 -6.77 -18.10
C LEU A 194 -19.86 -5.56 -18.07
N LEU A 195 -21.06 -5.76 -18.58
CA LEU A 195 -22.11 -4.75 -18.61
C LEU A 195 -23.15 -5.05 -17.52
N PRO A 196 -23.56 -4.05 -16.73
CA PRO A 196 -24.68 -4.19 -15.81
C PRO A 196 -25.99 -4.27 -16.59
N GLN A 197 -27.04 -4.80 -15.96
CA GLN A 197 -28.38 -4.86 -16.57
C GLN A 197 -28.90 -3.46 -16.94
N GLU A 198 -28.63 -2.48 -16.08
CA GLU A 198 -28.90 -1.06 -16.34
C GLU A 198 -27.63 -0.25 -16.10
N VAL A 199 -27.18 0.48 -17.12
CA VAL A 199 -26.00 1.34 -17.02
C VAL A 199 -26.41 2.68 -16.41
N GLN A 200 -26.02 2.91 -15.16
CA GLN A 200 -26.32 4.15 -14.43
C GLN A 200 -25.13 5.11 -14.41
N HIS A 201 -23.90 4.60 -14.53
CA HIS A 201 -22.68 5.39 -14.47
C HIS A 201 -21.90 5.40 -15.79
N SER A 202 -21.28 6.55 -16.11
CA SER A 202 -20.49 6.74 -17.33
C SER A 202 -19.06 6.20 -17.20
N GLY A 203 -18.42 5.76 -18.28
CA GLY A 203 -17.07 5.18 -18.22
C GLY A 203 -17.05 3.72 -17.76
N VAL A 204 -15.86 3.18 -17.51
CA VAL A 204 -15.63 1.77 -17.17
C VAL A 204 -14.67 1.69 -15.98
N VAL A 205 -15.02 0.90 -14.97
CA VAL A 205 -14.18 0.61 -13.81
C VAL A 205 -13.18 -0.48 -14.17
N GLU A 206 -11.89 -0.23 -13.95
CA GLU A 206 -10.83 -1.22 -14.18
C GLU A 206 -10.49 -1.95 -12.88
N ILE A 207 -10.64 -3.26 -12.87
CA ILE A 207 -10.30 -4.15 -11.74
C ILE A 207 -9.12 -5.03 -12.12
N SER A 208 -8.08 -5.02 -11.28
CA SER A 208 -6.91 -5.88 -11.44
C SER A 208 -6.50 -6.52 -10.11
N VAL A 209 -5.89 -7.70 -10.20
CA VAL A 209 -5.37 -8.46 -9.06
C VAL A 209 -3.89 -8.68 -9.26
N SER A 210 -3.10 -8.40 -8.22
CA SER A 210 -1.65 -8.65 -8.20
C SER A 210 -1.26 -9.25 -6.85
N GLY A 211 -0.92 -10.53 -6.84
CA GLY A 211 -0.72 -11.29 -5.59
C GLY A 211 -1.99 -11.25 -4.74
N ASP A 212 -1.83 -10.83 -3.48
CA ASP A 212 -2.94 -10.69 -2.54
C ASP A 212 -3.64 -9.33 -2.59
N THR A 213 -3.32 -8.47 -3.55
CA THR A 213 -3.89 -7.11 -3.64
C THR A 213 -4.87 -6.97 -4.79
N VAL A 214 -6.05 -6.44 -4.50
CA VAL A 214 -7.04 -6.03 -5.51
C VAL A 214 -6.97 -4.52 -5.70
N SER A 215 -6.92 -4.07 -6.95
CA SER A 215 -6.90 -2.66 -7.33
C SER A 215 -8.11 -2.31 -8.17
N ALA A 216 -8.73 -1.17 -7.89
CA ALA A 216 -9.87 -0.64 -8.60
C ALA A 216 -9.61 0.82 -9.03
N ARG A 217 -9.68 1.07 -10.34
CA ARG A 217 -9.44 2.40 -10.93
C ARG A 217 -10.69 2.88 -11.65
N TYR A 218 -11.08 4.11 -11.35
CA TYR A 218 -12.21 4.77 -11.98
C TYR A 218 -12.09 6.29 -11.84
N GLN A 219 -12.91 7.04 -12.57
CA GLN A 219 -13.03 8.48 -12.39
C GLN A 219 -13.61 8.84 -11.01
N LYS A 220 -13.55 10.11 -10.64
CA LYS A 220 -14.10 10.56 -9.37
C LYS A 220 -15.63 10.46 -9.40
N ASP A 221 -16.17 9.55 -8.60
CA ASP A 221 -17.59 9.27 -8.45
C ASP A 221 -17.88 8.89 -6.99
N GLU A 222 -18.93 9.46 -6.41
CA GLU A 222 -19.23 9.29 -4.98
C GLU A 222 -19.88 7.94 -4.66
N ASP A 223 -20.63 7.35 -5.58
CA ASP A 223 -21.27 6.04 -5.36
C ASP A 223 -20.21 4.94 -5.44
N PHE A 224 -19.33 5.03 -6.45
CA PHE A 224 -18.13 4.20 -6.54
C PHE A 224 -17.28 4.27 -5.27
N ARG A 225 -17.02 5.48 -4.79
CA ARG A 225 -16.24 5.70 -3.55
C ARG A 225 -16.93 5.07 -2.35
N GLN A 226 -18.25 5.19 -2.25
CA GLN A 226 -19.01 4.67 -1.12
C GLN A 226 -18.98 3.14 -1.09
N ILE A 227 -19.18 2.48 -2.22
CA ILE A 227 -19.11 1.03 -2.37
C ILE A 227 -17.72 0.54 -1.95
N LEU A 228 -16.67 1.06 -2.58
CA LEU A 228 -15.31 0.58 -2.32
C LEU A 228 -14.88 0.82 -0.87
N ARG A 229 -15.07 2.03 -0.34
CA ARG A 229 -14.55 2.38 0.98
C ARG A 229 -15.37 1.78 2.13
N TYR A 230 -16.69 1.91 2.08
CA TYR A 230 -17.55 1.61 3.23
C TYR A 230 -18.13 0.21 3.20
N GLN A 231 -18.40 -0.34 2.02
CA GLN A 231 -18.97 -1.68 1.90
C GLN A 231 -17.87 -2.74 1.75
N LEU A 232 -16.85 -2.44 0.93
CA LEU A 232 -15.82 -3.40 0.54
C LEU A 232 -14.45 -3.14 1.19
N GLY A 233 -14.32 -2.15 2.07
CA GLY A 233 -13.11 -1.96 2.89
C GLY A 233 -11.83 -1.54 2.12
N TYR A 234 -11.95 -1.03 0.90
CA TYR A 234 -10.81 -0.50 0.14
C TYR A 234 -10.29 0.81 0.74
N ARG A 235 -9.02 1.08 0.49
CA ARG A 235 -8.34 2.33 0.85
C ARG A 235 -7.79 3.01 -0.38
N TRP A 236 -7.78 4.34 -0.37
CA TRP A 236 -7.17 5.10 -1.45
C TRP A 236 -5.64 5.02 -1.37
N ASN A 237 -5.00 4.61 -2.46
CA ASN A 237 -3.56 4.71 -2.65
C ASN A 237 -3.27 5.97 -3.49
N GLY A 238 -2.57 6.93 -2.88
CA GLY A 238 -2.23 8.21 -3.51
C GLY A 238 -1.15 8.11 -4.59
N ASP A 239 -0.23 7.14 -4.46
CA ASP A 239 0.90 6.96 -5.38
C ASP A 239 0.40 6.33 -6.69
N ASP A 240 -0.40 5.27 -6.59
CA ASP A 240 -0.98 4.56 -7.76
C ASP A 240 -2.27 5.22 -8.29
N ARG A 241 -2.81 6.18 -7.53
CA ARG A 241 -4.07 6.89 -7.79
C ARG A 241 -5.23 5.94 -8.07
N CYS A 242 -5.37 4.93 -7.22
CA CYS A 242 -6.44 3.94 -7.31
C CYS A 242 -6.88 3.50 -5.90
N TRP A 243 -8.02 2.81 -5.84
CA TRP A 243 -8.45 2.15 -4.61
C TRP A 243 -7.80 0.77 -4.54
N GLN A 244 -7.25 0.43 -3.39
CA GLN A 244 -6.59 -0.85 -3.16
C GLN A 244 -7.13 -1.53 -1.91
N ARG A 245 -7.16 -2.87 -1.99
CA ARG A 245 -7.46 -3.75 -0.88
C ARG A 245 -6.45 -4.87 -0.83
N VAL A 246 -5.71 -4.95 0.27
CA VAL A 246 -4.81 -6.07 0.56
C VAL A 246 -5.63 -7.14 1.24
N CYS A 247 -5.60 -8.35 0.69
CA CYS A 247 -6.28 -9.50 1.21
C CYS A 247 -5.31 -10.32 2.07
N ASP A 248 -5.80 -10.80 3.20
CA ASP A 248 -5.10 -11.75 4.05
C ASP A 248 -5.97 -12.99 4.28
N LYS A 249 -5.44 -13.93 5.06
CA LYS A 249 -6.11 -15.17 5.45
C LYS A 249 -7.48 -14.99 6.13
N PHE A 250 -7.78 -13.80 6.65
CA PHE A 250 -9.06 -13.50 7.29
C PHE A 250 -10.05 -12.91 6.29
N SER A 251 -9.56 -12.13 5.33
CA SER A 251 -10.39 -11.57 4.26
C SER A 251 -10.59 -12.51 3.06
N GLY A 252 -9.94 -13.68 3.01
CA GLY A 252 -10.04 -14.61 1.88
C GLY A 252 -9.12 -14.26 0.71
N THR A 253 -9.34 -14.90 -0.44
CA THR A 253 -8.45 -14.72 -1.61
C THR A 253 -8.70 -13.39 -2.32
N ALA A 254 -7.67 -12.82 -2.93
CA ALA A 254 -7.82 -11.63 -3.75
C ALA A 254 -8.74 -11.84 -4.96
N ALA A 255 -8.80 -13.07 -5.50
CA ALA A 255 -9.72 -13.43 -6.57
C ALA A 255 -11.19 -13.36 -6.12
N ASP A 256 -11.53 -13.91 -4.96
CA ASP A 256 -12.89 -13.82 -4.39
C ASP A 256 -13.28 -12.37 -4.10
N ARG A 257 -12.37 -11.60 -3.51
CA ARG A 257 -12.59 -10.18 -3.19
C ARG A 257 -12.74 -9.33 -4.46
N ALA A 258 -12.01 -9.65 -5.52
CA ALA A 258 -12.18 -9.02 -6.82
C ALA A 258 -13.53 -9.37 -7.46
N ALA A 259 -13.93 -10.65 -7.43
CA ALA A 259 -15.21 -11.10 -7.95
C ALA A 259 -16.39 -10.46 -7.20
N GLU A 260 -16.33 -10.38 -5.87
CA GLU A 260 -17.29 -9.67 -5.03
C GLU A 260 -17.37 -8.18 -5.39
N THR A 261 -16.21 -7.55 -5.61
CA THR A 261 -16.15 -6.14 -5.99
C THR A 261 -16.80 -5.89 -7.35
N ILE A 262 -16.52 -6.75 -8.33
CA ILE A 262 -17.15 -6.67 -9.66
C ILE A 262 -18.67 -6.87 -9.55
N ASN A 263 -19.12 -7.87 -8.80
CA ASN A 263 -20.56 -8.13 -8.61
C ASN A 263 -21.29 -6.93 -7.98
N ALA A 264 -20.72 -6.35 -6.92
CA ALA A 264 -21.29 -5.17 -6.27
C ALA A 264 -21.37 -3.96 -7.20
N LEU A 265 -20.32 -3.73 -8.00
CA LEU A 265 -20.27 -2.63 -8.96
C LEU A 265 -21.25 -2.82 -10.13
N LEU A 266 -21.39 -4.04 -10.67
CA LEU A 266 -22.38 -4.33 -11.70
C LEU A 266 -23.81 -4.13 -11.18
N THR A 267 -24.09 -4.57 -9.95
CA THR A 267 -25.40 -4.36 -9.31
C THR A 267 -25.70 -2.88 -9.11
N ALA A 268 -24.67 -2.05 -8.86
CA ALA A 268 -24.78 -0.60 -8.77
C ALA A 268 -24.77 0.12 -10.14
N GLY A 269 -24.79 -0.61 -11.26
CA GLY A 269 -24.91 0.00 -12.59
C GLY A 269 -23.61 0.54 -13.19
N PHE A 270 -22.45 0.09 -12.70
CA PHE A 270 -21.14 0.39 -13.29
C PHE A 270 -20.78 -0.64 -14.35
N LYS A 271 -20.18 -0.19 -15.46
CA LYS A 271 -19.47 -1.08 -16.38
C LYS A 271 -18.11 -1.42 -15.79
N VAL A 272 -17.72 -2.69 -15.84
CA VAL A 272 -16.50 -3.16 -15.19
C VAL A 272 -15.65 -3.97 -16.16
N ILE A 273 -14.36 -3.67 -16.23
CA ILE A 273 -13.40 -4.46 -16.99
C ILE A 273 -12.45 -5.22 -16.06
N CYS A 274 -12.25 -6.50 -16.35
CA CYS A 274 -11.27 -7.34 -15.67
C CYS A 274 -10.67 -8.32 -16.66
N SER A 275 -9.33 -8.40 -16.73
CA SER A 275 -8.65 -9.27 -17.70
C SER A 275 -8.77 -10.76 -17.38
N ASP A 276 -8.97 -11.12 -16.12
CA ASP A 276 -9.06 -12.51 -15.68
C ASP A 276 -10.46 -13.09 -15.97
N ASN A 277 -10.54 -14.18 -16.72
CA ASN A 277 -11.83 -14.79 -17.09
C ASN A 277 -12.50 -15.52 -15.91
N ALA A 278 -11.72 -16.15 -15.04
CA ALA A 278 -12.25 -16.90 -13.90
C ALA A 278 -12.91 -15.94 -12.90
N ILE A 279 -12.26 -14.81 -12.62
CA ILE A 279 -12.83 -13.77 -11.72
C ILE A 279 -14.11 -13.19 -12.32
N ARG A 280 -14.15 -12.91 -13.64
CA ARG A 280 -15.37 -12.41 -14.29
C ARG A 280 -16.54 -13.37 -14.16
N ARG A 281 -16.32 -14.66 -14.43
CA ARG A 281 -17.36 -15.69 -14.30
C ARG A 281 -17.83 -15.82 -12.86
N ALA A 282 -16.91 -15.88 -11.90
CA ALA A 282 -17.24 -15.96 -10.48
C ALA A 282 -18.08 -14.75 -10.02
N ALA A 283 -17.80 -13.56 -10.54
CA ALA A 283 -18.57 -12.36 -10.23
C ALA A 283 -20.00 -12.40 -10.77
N VAL A 284 -20.19 -12.86 -12.01
CA VAL A 284 -21.51 -12.95 -12.66
C VAL A 284 -22.36 -14.06 -12.05
N ASP A 285 -21.76 -15.23 -11.85
CA ASP A 285 -22.42 -16.41 -11.30
C ASP A 285 -22.55 -16.36 -9.75
N ALA A 286 -21.95 -15.33 -9.12
CA ALA A 286 -21.87 -15.13 -7.67
C ALA A 286 -21.31 -16.36 -6.92
N THR A 287 -20.32 -17.04 -7.51
CA THR A 287 -19.71 -18.26 -6.94
C THR A 287 -18.46 -17.99 -6.09
N TYR A 288 -18.15 -16.74 -5.80
CA TYR A 288 -17.03 -16.37 -4.93
C TYR A 288 -17.33 -16.66 -3.46
N ALA A 289 -16.30 -16.98 -2.68
CA ALA A 289 -16.47 -17.22 -1.25
C ALA A 289 -16.81 -15.91 -0.52
N VAL A 290 -17.94 -15.89 0.21
CA VAL A 290 -18.34 -14.73 1.02
C VAL A 290 -17.25 -14.41 2.06
N GLU A 291 -16.95 -13.13 2.24
CA GLU A 291 -15.96 -12.71 3.23
C GLU A 291 -16.42 -13.07 4.64
N GLN A 292 -15.61 -13.84 5.36
CA GLN A 292 -15.81 -14.04 6.79
C GLN A 292 -15.22 -12.85 7.55
N LYS A 293 -16.08 -12.09 8.22
CA LYS A 293 -15.68 -10.89 9.00
C LYS A 293 -15.51 -11.19 10.48
N ARG A 294 -16.07 -12.31 10.96
CA ARG A 294 -16.10 -12.68 12.38
C ARG A 294 -15.13 -13.82 12.64
N TRP A 295 -14.12 -13.56 13.47
CA TRP A 295 -13.02 -14.47 13.71
C TRP A 295 -12.72 -14.65 15.20
N VAL A 296 -12.56 -15.91 15.60
CA VAL A 296 -11.88 -16.30 16.83
C VAL A 296 -10.43 -16.61 16.48
N SER A 297 -9.50 -15.87 17.06
CA SER A 297 -8.07 -16.01 16.80
C SER A 297 -7.28 -16.29 18.06
N TRP A 298 -6.15 -16.98 17.95
CA TRP A 298 -5.26 -17.21 19.07
C TRP A 298 -4.30 -16.03 19.26
N ARG A 299 -4.05 -15.64 20.51
CA ARG A 299 -3.04 -14.64 20.85
C ARG A 299 -1.79 -15.30 21.45
N PRO A 300 -0.66 -15.32 20.71
CA PRO A 300 0.61 -15.85 21.20
C PRO A 300 1.05 -15.18 22.51
N GLY A 301 1.53 -15.97 23.47
CA GLY A 301 2.11 -15.47 24.74
C GLY A 301 1.11 -15.03 25.81
N SER A 302 -0.20 -15.06 25.53
CA SER A 302 -1.22 -14.57 26.48
C SER A 302 -2.22 -15.62 26.97
N ASN A 303 -2.20 -16.83 26.37
CA ASN A 303 -3.14 -17.92 26.64
C ASN A 303 -4.63 -17.53 26.51
N LYS A 304 -4.95 -16.65 25.56
CA LYS A 304 -6.28 -16.09 25.31
C LYS A 304 -6.67 -16.21 23.84
N PHE A 305 -7.97 -16.38 23.62
CA PHE A 305 -8.63 -16.14 22.35
C PHE A 305 -8.91 -14.65 22.19
N ALA A 306 -8.86 -14.15 20.96
CA ALA A 306 -9.25 -12.81 20.57
C ALA A 306 -10.37 -12.89 19.54
N LEU A 307 -11.56 -12.41 19.93
CA LEU A 307 -12.77 -12.33 19.12
C LEU A 307 -12.78 -10.97 18.41
N ARG A 308 -12.86 -11.00 17.07
CA ARG A 308 -12.90 -9.81 16.20
C ARG A 308 -14.08 -9.90 15.23
N TRP A 309 -14.73 -8.79 14.98
CA TRP A 309 -15.88 -8.66 14.08
C TRP A 309 -16.00 -7.23 13.52
N GLU A 310 -17.02 -6.98 12.70
CA GLU A 310 -17.29 -5.67 12.12
C GLU A 310 -17.52 -4.57 13.18
N HIS A 311 -17.00 -3.37 12.91
CA HIS A 311 -17.17 -2.25 13.83
C HIS A 311 -18.64 -1.80 13.92
N GLY A 312 -19.07 -1.36 15.12
CA GLY A 312 -20.41 -0.79 15.34
C GLY A 312 -21.52 -1.81 15.61
N ASN A 313 -21.19 -3.08 15.86
CA ASN A 313 -22.17 -4.10 16.26
C ASN A 313 -22.28 -4.17 17.80
N ASP A 314 -23.06 -3.26 18.39
CA ASP A 314 -23.22 -3.12 19.85
C ASP A 314 -23.92 -4.31 20.51
N ALA A 315 -24.82 -4.98 19.79
CA ALA A 315 -25.49 -6.19 20.28
C ALA A 315 -24.50 -7.35 20.42
N LEU A 316 -23.63 -7.53 19.42
CA LEU A 316 -22.59 -8.55 19.45
C LEU A 316 -21.51 -8.22 20.49
N TYR A 317 -21.18 -6.94 20.66
CA TYR A 317 -20.29 -6.47 21.72
C TYR A 317 -20.83 -6.81 23.11
N SER A 318 -22.09 -6.46 23.38
CA SER A 318 -22.77 -6.74 24.65
C SER A 318 -22.80 -8.25 24.95
N SER A 319 -23.06 -9.06 23.93
CA SER A 319 -23.08 -10.53 24.05
C SER A 319 -21.68 -11.12 24.25
N ALA A 320 -20.66 -10.61 23.56
CA ALA A 320 -19.28 -11.04 23.75
C ALA A 320 -18.75 -10.67 25.15
N ARG A 321 -19.23 -9.54 25.71
CA ARG A 321 -18.92 -9.08 27.08
C ARG A 321 -19.49 -10.00 28.17
N SER A 322 -20.55 -10.77 27.88
CA SER A 322 -21.09 -11.73 28.85
C SER A 322 -20.33 -13.05 28.91
N LEU A 323 -19.36 -13.27 28.01
CA LEU A 323 -18.49 -14.45 28.08
C LEU A 323 -17.67 -14.43 29.39
N PRO A 324 -17.42 -15.60 30.00
CA PRO A 324 -16.69 -15.65 31.26
C PRO A 324 -15.29 -15.06 31.11
N ASP A 325 -14.93 -14.15 32.02
CA ASP A 325 -13.63 -13.46 32.05
C ASP A 325 -13.26 -12.69 30.77
N ALA A 326 -14.26 -12.32 29.97
CA ALA A 326 -14.06 -11.52 28.77
C ALA A 326 -13.55 -10.12 29.12
N HIS A 327 -12.50 -9.67 28.41
CA HIS A 327 -12.01 -8.30 28.54
C HIS A 327 -11.86 -7.63 27.17
N TRP A 328 -12.16 -6.33 27.13
CA TRP A 328 -11.92 -5.52 25.95
C TRP A 328 -10.45 -5.11 25.88
N ASP A 329 -9.76 -5.55 24.82
CA ASP A 329 -8.45 -5.06 24.46
C ASP A 329 -8.58 -3.86 23.52
N ARG A 330 -8.23 -2.68 24.05
CA ARG A 330 -8.30 -1.42 23.30
C ARG A 330 -7.26 -1.34 22.19
N ASP A 331 -6.08 -1.91 22.38
CA ASP A 331 -4.96 -1.79 21.43
C ASP A 331 -5.20 -2.66 20.19
N ASN A 332 -5.83 -3.82 20.40
CA ASN A 332 -6.14 -4.77 19.32
C ASN A 332 -7.57 -4.71 18.80
N GLY A 333 -8.45 -3.95 19.47
CA GLY A 333 -9.86 -3.83 19.12
C GLY A 333 -10.60 -5.17 19.15
N SER A 334 -10.33 -6.01 20.15
CA SER A 334 -10.91 -7.34 20.31
C SER A 334 -11.46 -7.57 21.70
N ILE A 335 -12.43 -8.49 21.81
CA ILE A 335 -12.76 -9.10 23.10
C ILE A 335 -11.86 -10.32 23.27
N ASP A 336 -11.06 -10.33 24.33
CA ASP A 336 -10.26 -11.50 24.64
C ASP A 336 -10.88 -12.34 25.75
N VAL A 337 -10.81 -13.66 25.55
CA VAL A 337 -11.36 -14.67 26.45
C VAL A 337 -10.27 -15.71 26.78
N PRO A 338 -10.03 -16.07 28.05
CA PRO A 338 -9.02 -17.06 28.42
C PRO A 338 -9.27 -18.47 27.84
N LEU A 339 -8.20 -19.23 27.58
CA LEU A 339 -8.25 -20.60 27.05
C LEU A 339 -9.16 -21.54 27.87
N ARG A 340 -9.22 -21.39 29.20
CA ARG A 340 -10.08 -22.20 30.08
C ARG A 340 -11.57 -22.17 29.70
N ASN A 341 -12.03 -21.11 29.04
CA ASN A 341 -13.42 -20.90 28.66
C ASN A 341 -13.64 -21.24 27.16
N TRP A 342 -12.88 -22.21 26.64
CA TRP A 342 -12.92 -22.58 25.22
C TRP A 342 -14.29 -23.12 24.79
N ARG A 343 -15.05 -23.75 25.69
CA ARG A 343 -16.41 -24.27 25.39
C ARG A 343 -17.37 -23.13 25.09
N GLU A 344 -17.39 -22.12 25.96
CA GLU A 344 -18.22 -20.94 25.82
C GLU A 344 -17.83 -20.13 24.58
N VAL A 345 -16.53 -20.11 24.23
CA VAL A 345 -16.05 -19.50 22.99
C VAL A 345 -16.53 -20.27 21.76
N LEU A 346 -16.57 -21.61 21.79
CA LEU A 346 -17.12 -22.42 20.69
C LEU A 346 -18.63 -22.20 20.52
N ASP A 347 -19.39 -22.26 21.61
CA ASP A 347 -20.84 -22.05 21.59
C ASP A 347 -21.16 -20.64 21.10
N PHE A 348 -20.42 -19.64 21.58
CA PHE A 348 -20.56 -18.26 21.12
C PHE A 348 -20.21 -18.10 19.65
N ALA A 349 -19.15 -18.78 19.19
CA ALA A 349 -18.73 -18.74 17.80
C ALA A 349 -19.80 -19.33 16.88
N ASP A 350 -20.36 -20.48 17.22
CA ASP A 350 -21.41 -21.14 16.44
C ASP A 350 -22.68 -20.29 16.39
N LEU A 351 -23.16 -19.82 17.55
CA LEU A 351 -24.36 -19.00 17.66
C LEU A 351 -24.28 -17.66 16.90
N ASN A 352 -23.08 -17.08 16.78
CA ASN A 352 -22.88 -15.76 16.18
C ASN A 352 -22.15 -15.81 14.83
N GLY A 353 -21.92 -17.00 14.26
CA GLY A 353 -21.32 -17.19 12.94
C GLY A 353 -19.85 -16.82 12.84
N PHE A 354 -19.07 -17.00 13.91
CA PHE A 354 -17.62 -16.80 13.88
C PHE A 354 -16.91 -18.01 13.28
N SER A 355 -15.88 -17.75 12.48
CA SER A 355 -14.92 -18.78 12.11
C SER A 355 -13.76 -18.84 13.11
N ILE A 356 -13.22 -20.04 13.29
CA ILE A 356 -12.08 -20.28 14.18
C ILE A 356 -10.81 -20.36 13.33
N SER A 357 -9.81 -19.56 13.67
CA SER A 357 -8.52 -19.61 12.99
C SER A 357 -7.78 -20.92 13.28
N SER A 358 -6.86 -21.33 12.40
CA SER A 358 -6.07 -22.56 12.58
C SER A 358 -5.36 -22.60 13.95
N GLY A 359 -4.69 -21.51 14.34
CA GLY A 359 -4.01 -21.42 15.63
C GLY A 359 -4.97 -21.49 16.82
N ALA A 360 -6.18 -20.91 16.73
CA ALA A 360 -7.17 -21.07 17.80
C ALA A 360 -7.66 -22.52 17.90
N LYS A 361 -7.87 -23.18 16.76
CA LYS A 361 -8.32 -24.58 16.69
C LYS A 361 -7.31 -25.55 17.30
N GLU A 362 -6.02 -25.34 17.05
CA GLU A 362 -4.94 -26.14 17.66
C GLU A 362 -4.98 -26.10 19.18
N HIS A 363 -5.11 -24.90 19.77
CA HIS A 363 -5.17 -24.75 21.22
C HIS A 363 -6.48 -25.29 21.84
N ILE A 364 -7.61 -25.19 21.12
CA ILE A 364 -8.87 -25.80 21.55
C ILE A 364 -8.74 -27.33 21.58
N ASN A 365 -8.19 -27.93 20.52
CA ASN A 365 -8.00 -29.38 20.44
C ASN A 365 -7.06 -29.87 21.56
N ALA A 366 -5.96 -29.17 21.82
CA ALA A 366 -5.06 -29.51 22.91
C ALA A 366 -5.75 -29.46 24.29
N ALA A 367 -6.56 -28.43 24.53
CA ALA A 367 -7.34 -28.32 25.77
C ALA A 367 -8.44 -29.40 25.88
N GLN A 368 -9.00 -29.86 24.75
CA GLN A 368 -9.94 -30.98 24.72
C GLN A 368 -9.27 -32.31 25.12
N GLU A 369 -8.08 -32.58 24.58
CA GLU A 369 -7.29 -33.78 24.91
C GLU A 369 -6.87 -33.81 26.39
N GLU A 370 -6.50 -32.67 26.97
CA GLU A 370 -6.13 -32.55 28.39
C GLU A 370 -7.31 -32.89 29.33
N VAL A 371 -8.53 -32.49 28.97
CA VAL A 371 -9.74 -32.82 29.73
C VAL A 371 -10.08 -34.32 29.67
N ILE A 372 -9.85 -34.97 28.52
CA ILE A 372 -10.09 -36.41 28.34
C ILE A 372 -9.00 -37.24 29.07
N GLY A 373 -7.79 -36.69 29.23
CA GLY A 373 -6.65 -37.33 29.88
C GLY A 373 -6.70 -37.46 31.41
N VAL A 374 -7.71 -36.89 32.10
CA VAL A 374 -7.82 -36.94 33.56
C VAL A 374 -9.09 -37.68 34.01
N VAL A 375 -9.06 -39.01 33.96
CA VAL A 375 -9.79 -39.88 34.92
C VAL A 375 -8.90 -41.07 35.30
N LYS A 376 -8.07 -40.89 36.33
CA LYS A 376 -7.66 -41.98 37.23
C LYS A 376 -7.96 -41.53 38.65
N VAL A 377 -9.22 -41.70 39.06
CA VAL A 377 -9.57 -41.68 40.49
C VAL A 377 -8.94 -42.94 41.10
N LYS A 378 -7.98 -42.77 42.01
CA LYS A 378 -7.64 -43.85 42.94
C LYS A 378 -8.82 -43.98 43.90
N GLU A 379 -9.45 -45.15 43.94
CA GLU A 379 -10.45 -45.49 44.95
C GLU A 379 -9.88 -45.22 46.34
N THR A 380 -10.59 -44.40 47.12
CA THR A 380 -10.39 -44.29 48.55
C THR A 380 -10.75 -45.63 49.18
N GLN A 381 -9.80 -46.29 49.83
CA GLN A 381 -10.08 -47.47 50.65
C GLN A 381 -11.09 -47.07 51.72
N LYS A 382 -12.28 -47.68 51.69
CA LYS A 382 -13.24 -47.56 52.79
C LYS A 382 -12.62 -48.16 54.04
N MET A 383 -12.70 -47.45 55.16
CA MET A 383 -12.45 -48.06 56.48
C MET A 383 -13.44 -49.21 56.69
N PRO A 384 -13.00 -50.37 57.20
CA PRO A 384 -13.88 -51.50 57.46
C PRO A 384 -14.95 -51.12 58.49
N SER A 385 -16.15 -51.66 58.30
CA SER A 385 -17.29 -51.45 59.17
C SER A 385 -17.08 -52.10 60.55
N GLN A 386 -17.79 -51.63 61.58
CA GLN A 386 -17.75 -52.22 62.92
C GLN A 386 -18.07 -53.73 62.93
N ALA A 387 -18.85 -54.23 61.97
CA ALA A 387 -19.14 -55.65 61.83
C ALA A 387 -17.90 -56.47 61.44
N GLU A 388 -17.07 -55.95 60.53
CA GLU A 388 -15.83 -56.60 60.08
C GLU A 388 -14.73 -56.55 61.15
N GLN A 389 -14.77 -55.56 62.05
CA GLN A 389 -13.88 -55.49 63.22
C GLN A 389 -14.27 -56.49 64.31
N LEU A 390 -15.57 -56.78 64.49
CA LEU A 390 -16.04 -57.77 65.46
C LEU A 390 -15.72 -59.21 65.03
N ASP A 391 -15.88 -59.55 63.75
CA ASP A 391 -15.54 -60.89 63.23
C ASP A 391 -14.03 -61.20 63.36
N ALA A 392 -13.17 -60.19 63.21
CA ALA A 392 -11.72 -60.33 63.39
C ALA A 392 -11.32 -60.60 64.86
N ILE A 393 -12.03 -60.02 65.83
CA ILE A 393 -11.78 -60.27 67.26
C ILE A 393 -12.30 -61.65 67.67
N MET A 394 -13.42 -62.11 67.08
CA MET A 394 -13.98 -63.43 67.36
C MET A 394 -13.14 -64.59 66.82
N GLN A 395 -12.36 -64.36 65.75
CA GLN A 395 -11.49 -65.39 65.14
C GLN A 395 -10.12 -65.54 65.84
N ASP A 396 -9.72 -64.62 66.72
CA ASP A 396 -8.42 -64.65 67.41
C ASP A 396 -8.50 -65.18 68.87
N SER A 397 -9.62 -65.77 69.25
CA SER A 397 -9.78 -66.40 70.58
C SER A 397 -9.13 -67.79 70.62
N THR A 398 -7.81 -67.85 70.49
CA THR A 398 -7.04 -69.03 70.91
C THR A 398 -6.86 -68.96 72.42
N ILE A 399 -7.62 -69.79 73.15
CA ILE A 399 -7.51 -69.92 74.61
C ILE A 399 -6.06 -70.28 74.98
N PRO A 400 -5.37 -69.49 75.82
CA PRO A 400 -4.02 -69.83 76.27
C PRO A 400 -3.98 -71.20 76.96
N ASN A 401 -2.97 -72.01 76.67
CA ASN A 401 -2.78 -73.38 77.19
C ASN A 401 -2.56 -73.49 78.72
N ASP A 402 -2.76 -72.42 79.49
CA ASP A 402 -2.61 -72.37 80.96
C ASP A 402 -3.96 -72.53 81.71
N LEU A 403 -5.01 -72.95 81.00
CA LEU A 403 -6.37 -73.20 81.54
C LEU A 403 -6.91 -74.59 81.14
N LYS A 404 -6.03 -75.57 80.90
CA LYS A 404 -6.43 -76.98 80.77
C LYS A 404 -6.10 -77.72 82.07
N ASP A 405 -7.12 -77.89 82.91
CA ASP A 405 -7.09 -78.81 84.06
C ASP A 405 -7.12 -80.27 83.56
N ASP A 406 -6.43 -81.18 84.27
CA ASP A 406 -6.80 -82.59 84.35
C ASP A 406 -7.98 -82.78 85.33
#